data_AF-A0A9W7KVJ2-F1
#
_entry.id   AF-A0A9W7KVJ2-F1
#
_cell.length_a   1.000
_cell.length_b   1.000
_cell.length_c   1.000
_cell.angle_alpha   90.00
_cell.angle_beta   90.00
_cell.angle_gamma   90.00
#
_symmetry.space_group_name_H-M   'P 1'
#
loop_
_entity.id
_entity.type
_entity.pdbx_description
1 polymer ?
#
loop_
_entity_poly.entity_id
_entity_poly.type
_entity_poly.pdbx_seq_one_letter_code
_entity_poly.pdbx_strand_id
1 'polypeptide(L)'
;MGNAPPNRITVWQLVPTGDGSRRFSLSSDYMILEHNHVDGRRVIKINDKEMHASRKAMDNGSTHDVSHNGSVYKVTIIATLASFKYECSVNGKKLTSHLERPSAVQEDLVFKVTEVEIETTMGVLDSPTSKSGGSHFNSSRSATKAGEKTAVYTVYVHSKSAGGVIGSSKHRFSDFMELYSTVRSMWGSSHLAKSIPPPPAKELKLTTNHYSPEFMEKRRAGLDEFMGKLGNFPGVLSVPGIQEFIGTNSV
;
A
#
# COMPACT_ATOMS: atom_id res chain seq x y z
N MET A 1 -11.42 25.50 -11.54
CA MET A 1 -10.80 24.32 -10.90
C MET A 1 -11.78 23.17 -11.05
N GLY A 2 -11.42 22.10 -11.76
CA GLY A 2 -12.29 20.92 -11.85
C GLY A 2 -12.31 20.22 -10.49
N ASN A 3 -13.49 19.89 -9.97
CA ASN A 3 -13.58 19.11 -8.73
C ASN A 3 -12.97 17.73 -8.99
N ALA A 4 -11.96 17.35 -8.20
CA ALA A 4 -11.41 16.01 -8.23
C ALA A 4 -12.56 15.01 -7.93
N PRO A 5 -12.66 13.90 -8.67
CA PRO A 5 -13.70 12.90 -8.44
C PRO A 5 -13.57 12.32 -7.02
N PRO A 6 -14.68 11.92 -6.37
CA PRO A 6 -14.63 11.34 -5.04
C PRO A 6 -13.81 10.04 -5.02
N ASN A 7 -13.16 9.76 -3.90
CA ASN A 7 -12.59 8.45 -3.67
C ASN A 7 -13.73 7.42 -3.63
N ARG A 8 -13.64 6.40 -4.47
CA ARG A 8 -14.60 5.29 -4.51
C ARG A 8 -13.95 4.06 -3.91
N ILE A 9 -14.64 3.45 -2.95
CA ILE A 9 -14.14 2.32 -2.17
C ILE A 9 -15.14 1.20 -2.30
N THR A 10 -14.66 0.05 -2.71
CA THR A 10 -15.51 -1.13 -2.89
C THR A 10 -15.12 -2.18 -1.88
N VAL A 11 -16.11 -2.64 -1.13
CA VAL A 11 -15.98 -3.68 -0.11
C VAL A 11 -16.69 -4.93 -0.61
N TRP A 12 -15.96 -6.05 -0.62
CA TRP A 12 -16.48 -7.34 -1.05
C TRP A 12 -16.77 -8.20 0.17
N GLN A 13 -17.97 -8.74 0.27
CA GLN A 13 -18.31 -9.72 1.30
C GLN A 13 -17.98 -11.13 0.78
N LEU A 14 -16.98 -11.77 1.40
CA LEU A 14 -16.78 -13.21 1.28
C LEU A 14 -17.82 -13.92 2.15
N VAL A 15 -18.81 -14.54 1.52
CA VAL A 15 -19.77 -15.41 2.23
C VAL A 15 -19.12 -16.78 2.42
N PRO A 16 -18.92 -17.27 3.67
CA PRO A 16 -18.49 -18.64 3.89
C PRO A 16 -19.60 -19.59 3.43
N THR A 17 -19.29 -20.57 2.57
CA THR A 17 -20.21 -21.69 2.35
C THR A 17 -20.01 -22.71 3.48
N GLY A 18 -21.11 -23.26 3.99
CA GLY A 18 -21.12 -24.18 5.15
C GLY A 18 -20.35 -25.50 4.96
N ASP A 19 -19.74 -25.71 3.80
CA ASP A 19 -18.94 -26.89 3.43
C ASP A 19 -17.41 -26.67 3.58
N GLY A 20 -16.99 -25.51 4.10
CA GLY A 20 -15.56 -25.19 4.25
C GLY A 20 -14.83 -24.88 2.94
N SER A 21 -15.53 -24.89 1.80
CA SER A 21 -15.01 -24.41 0.53
C SER A 21 -15.14 -22.88 0.43
N ARG A 22 -14.24 -22.22 -0.31
CA ARG A 22 -14.39 -20.79 -0.66
C ARG A 22 -15.01 -20.73 -2.06
N ARG A 23 -16.34 -20.73 -2.15
CA ARG A 23 -17.05 -20.52 -3.42
C ARG A 23 -17.47 -19.05 -3.56
N PHE A 24 -17.39 -18.54 -4.77
CA PHE A 24 -17.98 -17.25 -5.14
C PHE A 24 -19.50 -17.44 -5.20
N SER A 25 -20.22 -17.05 -4.15
CA SER A 25 -21.68 -16.91 -4.22
C SER A 25 -22.03 -15.70 -5.08
N LEU A 26 -22.88 -15.90 -6.09
CA LEU A 26 -23.42 -14.83 -6.95
C LEU A 26 -24.38 -13.87 -6.22
N SER A 27 -24.64 -14.06 -4.92
CA SER A 27 -25.46 -13.16 -4.09
C SER A 27 -24.67 -12.36 -3.06
N SER A 28 -23.37 -12.13 -3.27
CA SER A 28 -22.58 -11.34 -2.33
C SER A 28 -22.97 -9.87 -2.46
N ASP A 29 -23.68 -9.35 -1.46
CA ASP A 29 -23.88 -7.91 -1.32
C ASP A 29 -22.51 -7.21 -1.37
N TYR A 30 -22.37 -6.19 -2.21
CA TYR A 30 -21.19 -5.33 -2.22
C TYR A 30 -21.58 -3.95 -1.72
N MET A 31 -20.62 -3.29 -1.07
CA MET A 31 -20.83 -1.96 -0.54
C MET A 31 -19.84 -1.00 -1.17
N ILE A 32 -20.34 0.18 -1.54
CA ILE A 32 -19.55 1.29 -2.05
C ILE A 32 -19.60 2.44 -1.05
N LEU A 33 -18.44 2.96 -0.67
CA LEU A 33 -18.31 4.28 -0.05
C LEU A 33 -17.75 5.25 -1.09
N GLU A 34 -18.50 6.31 -1.38
CA GLU A 34 -18.03 7.48 -2.13
C GLU A 34 -17.72 8.59 -1.12
N HIS A 35 -16.47 9.04 -1.05
CA HIS A 35 -16.04 10.10 -0.14
C HIS A 35 -15.28 11.20 -0.89
N ASN A 36 -15.82 12.42 -0.86
CA ASN A 36 -15.17 13.61 -1.36
C ASN A 36 -14.49 14.36 -0.21
N HIS A 37 -13.16 14.37 -0.21
CA HIS A 37 -12.35 15.01 0.81
C HIS A 37 -12.40 16.54 0.77
N VAL A 38 -12.75 17.14 -0.37
CA VAL A 38 -12.76 18.61 -0.54
C VAL A 38 -13.96 19.22 0.16
N ASP A 39 -15.12 18.58 0.06
CA ASP A 39 -16.38 19.11 0.57
C ASP A 39 -17.05 18.23 1.64
N GLY A 40 -16.34 17.17 2.06
CA GLY A 40 -16.75 16.19 3.05
C GLY A 40 -18.03 15.43 2.72
N ARG A 41 -18.44 15.38 1.44
CA ARG A 41 -19.58 14.58 1.01
C ARG A 41 -19.24 13.10 1.11
N ARG A 42 -20.12 12.33 1.75
CA ARG A 42 -20.03 10.86 1.84
C ARG A 42 -21.35 10.20 1.51
N VAL A 43 -21.29 9.18 0.66
CA VAL A 43 -22.44 8.37 0.23
C VAL A 43 -22.09 6.90 0.40
N ILE A 44 -22.96 6.14 1.06
CA ILE A 44 -22.82 4.70 1.23
C ILE A 44 -23.91 4.01 0.42
N LYS A 45 -23.52 3.09 -0.45
CA LYS A 45 -24.40 2.29 -1.29
C LYS A 45 -24.21 0.81 -1.00
N ILE A 46 -25.29 0.03 -0.98
CA ILE A 46 -25.24 -1.43 -0.97
C ILE A 46 -25.98 -1.93 -2.20
N ASN A 47 -25.31 -2.71 -3.05
CA ASN A 47 -25.83 -3.13 -4.36
C ASN A 47 -26.36 -1.94 -5.19
N ASP A 48 -25.56 -0.88 -5.28
CA ASP A 48 -25.87 0.42 -5.90
C ASP A 48 -27.05 1.21 -5.30
N LYS A 49 -27.78 0.66 -4.32
CA LYS A 49 -28.82 1.39 -3.60
C LYS A 49 -28.20 2.28 -2.54
N GLU A 50 -28.51 3.58 -2.59
CA GLU A 50 -28.10 4.52 -1.54
C GLU A 50 -28.74 4.16 -0.20
N MET A 51 -27.88 3.96 0.80
CA MET A 51 -28.28 3.62 2.18
C MET A 51 -28.04 4.79 3.13
N HIS A 52 -27.08 5.66 2.80
CA HIS A 52 -26.75 6.83 3.60
C HIS A 52 -26.09 7.91 2.76
N ALA A 53 -26.41 9.18 3.05
CA ALA A 53 -25.75 10.34 2.47
C ALA A 53 -25.58 11.43 3.54
N SER A 54 -24.38 12.00 3.64
CA SER A 54 -24.12 13.13 4.55
C SER A 54 -22.98 14.00 4.05
N ARG A 55 -22.81 15.17 4.69
CA ARG A 55 -21.72 16.11 4.41
C ARG A 55 -21.05 16.55 5.71
N LYS A 56 -19.75 16.85 5.71
CA LYS A 56 -19.02 17.40 6.88
C LYS A 56 -18.05 18.48 6.44
N ALA A 57 -18.26 19.73 6.86
CA ALA A 57 -17.44 20.85 6.41
C ALA A 57 -15.96 20.77 6.87
N MET A 58 -15.70 20.18 8.03
CA MET A 58 -14.36 19.84 8.52
C MET A 58 -14.29 18.32 8.71
N ASP A 59 -13.71 17.63 7.74
CA ASP A 59 -13.70 16.17 7.73
C ASP A 59 -12.53 15.59 8.54
N ASN A 60 -12.77 15.42 9.84
CA ASN A 60 -11.87 14.72 10.76
C ASN A 60 -12.19 13.23 10.85
N GLY A 61 -12.80 12.64 9.81
CA GLY A 61 -13.30 11.27 9.82
C GLY A 61 -14.70 11.13 10.43
N SER A 62 -15.23 9.91 10.34
CA SER A 62 -16.57 9.54 10.82
C SER A 62 -16.84 8.04 10.80
N THR A 63 -17.83 7.60 11.57
CA THR A 63 -18.35 6.22 11.54
C THR A 63 -19.83 6.24 11.23
N HIS A 64 -20.29 5.32 10.38
CA HIS A 64 -21.68 5.19 9.96
C HIS A 64 -22.11 3.73 10.03
N ASP A 65 -23.26 3.49 10.65
CA ASP A 65 -23.88 2.18 10.69
C ASP A 65 -25.07 2.17 9.72
N VAL A 66 -25.10 1.21 8.79
CA VAL A 66 -26.21 1.01 7.85
C VAL A 66 -26.69 -0.43 7.91
N SER A 67 -28.01 -0.62 7.85
CA SER A 67 -28.63 -1.94 7.93
C SER A 67 -29.18 -2.37 6.57
N HIS A 68 -28.88 -3.58 6.14
CA HIS A 68 -29.41 -4.17 4.90
C HIS A 68 -29.56 -5.69 5.06
N ASN A 69 -30.70 -6.24 4.64
CA ASN A 69 -31.00 -7.67 4.69
C ASN A 69 -30.66 -8.35 6.05
N GLY A 70 -30.97 -7.68 7.16
CA GLY A 70 -30.71 -8.20 8.52
C GLY A 70 -29.24 -8.16 8.95
N SER A 71 -28.34 -7.67 8.10
CA SER A 71 -26.93 -7.42 8.45
C SER A 71 -26.70 -5.94 8.76
N VAL A 72 -25.78 -5.67 9.69
CA VAL A 72 -25.33 -4.32 10.06
C VAL A 72 -23.93 -4.10 9.51
N TYR A 73 -23.80 -3.11 8.64
CA TYR A 73 -22.54 -2.68 8.04
C TYR A 73 -22.07 -1.44 8.80
N LYS A 74 -20.85 -1.48 9.32
CA LYS A 74 -20.18 -0.34 9.95
C LYS A 74 -19.08 0.15 9.04
N VAL A 75 -19.14 1.41 8.66
CA VAL A 75 -18.17 2.07 7.75
C VAL A 75 -17.47 3.18 8.50
N THR A 76 -16.15 3.11 8.57
CA THR A 76 -15.33 4.10 9.28
C THR A 76 -14.40 4.79 8.29
N ILE A 77 -14.47 6.12 8.28
CA ILE A 77 -13.54 7.03 7.62
C ILE A 77 -12.60 7.56 8.71
N ILE A 78 -11.31 7.30 8.58
CA ILE A 78 -10.27 7.68 9.54
C ILE A 78 -9.41 8.76 8.89
N ALA A 79 -9.45 9.98 9.41
CA ALA A 79 -8.53 11.03 8.98
C ALA A 79 -7.09 10.67 9.38
N THR A 80 -6.14 10.97 8.48
CA THR A 80 -4.69 10.84 8.72
C THR A 80 -4.02 12.18 8.41
N LEU A 81 -2.73 12.29 8.71
CA LEU A 81 -1.99 13.55 8.55
C LEU A 81 -2.10 14.15 7.13
N ALA A 82 -2.14 13.29 6.12
CA ALA A 82 -2.25 13.72 4.73
C ALA A 82 -3.56 13.26 4.05
N SER A 83 -4.11 12.10 4.42
CA SER A 83 -5.16 11.39 3.66
C SER A 83 -6.32 10.90 4.55
N PHE A 84 -7.14 9.98 4.01
CA PHE A 84 -8.09 9.18 4.77
C PHE A 84 -7.80 7.68 4.61
N LYS A 85 -8.02 6.93 5.67
CA LYS A 85 -8.12 5.46 5.67
C LYS A 85 -9.57 5.06 5.85
N TYR A 86 -9.90 3.86 5.38
CA TYR A 86 -11.28 3.41 5.31
C TYR A 86 -11.40 1.97 5.76
N GLU A 87 -12.29 1.74 6.72
CA GLU A 87 -12.56 0.43 7.27
C GLU A 87 -14.04 0.09 7.13
N CYS A 88 -14.33 -1.18 6.93
CA CYS A 88 -15.69 -1.70 6.96
C CYS A 88 -15.74 -2.97 7.79
N SER A 89 -16.80 -3.15 8.56
CA SER A 89 -17.16 -4.43 9.16
C SER A 89 -18.63 -4.77 8.93
N VAL A 90 -18.95 -6.05 8.89
CA VAL A 90 -20.32 -6.58 8.79
C VAL A 90 -20.56 -7.49 9.97
N ASN A 91 -21.60 -7.17 10.75
CA ASN A 91 -21.94 -7.86 12.00
C ASN A 91 -20.71 -7.99 12.93
N GLY A 92 -19.91 -6.92 13.00
CA GLY A 92 -18.67 -6.86 13.78
C GLY A 92 -17.43 -7.48 13.14
N LYS A 93 -17.56 -8.24 12.04
CA LYS A 93 -16.43 -8.84 11.33
C LYS A 93 -15.83 -7.88 10.31
N LYS A 94 -14.57 -7.50 10.47
CA LYS A 94 -13.86 -6.61 9.53
C LYS A 94 -13.79 -7.23 8.14
N LEU A 95 -14.13 -6.44 7.13
CA LEU A 95 -14.03 -6.79 5.72
C LEU A 95 -12.78 -6.18 5.09
N THR A 96 -12.31 -6.82 4.03
CA THR A 96 -11.27 -6.24 3.17
C THR A 96 -11.91 -5.18 2.28
N SER A 97 -11.38 -3.97 2.33
CA SER A 97 -11.77 -2.84 1.48
C SER A 97 -10.65 -2.53 0.48
N HIS A 98 -11.03 -2.04 -0.70
CA HIS A 98 -10.08 -1.57 -1.71
C HIS A 98 -10.50 -0.22 -2.26
N LEU A 99 -9.54 0.70 -2.39
CA LEU A 99 -9.74 1.91 -3.17
C LEU A 99 -9.76 1.54 -4.66
N GLU A 100 -10.71 2.07 -5.42
CA GLU A 100 -10.74 1.88 -6.87
C GLU A 100 -9.79 2.85 -7.60
N ARG A 101 -9.41 3.95 -6.95
CA ARG A 101 -8.54 4.99 -7.49
C ARG A 101 -7.51 5.43 -6.46
N PRO A 102 -6.35 5.95 -6.89
CA PRO A 102 -5.43 6.66 -5.99
C PRO A 102 -6.15 7.75 -5.21
N SER A 103 -5.73 8.00 -3.97
CA SER A 103 -6.19 9.17 -3.23
C SER A 103 -5.50 10.44 -3.76
N ALA A 104 -6.08 11.62 -3.54
CA ALA A 104 -5.45 12.89 -3.94
C ALA A 104 -4.01 13.05 -3.42
N VAL A 105 -3.74 12.61 -2.18
CA VAL A 105 -2.39 12.56 -1.62
C VAL A 105 -1.49 11.67 -2.44
N GLN A 106 -1.96 10.46 -2.76
CA GLN A 106 -1.18 9.53 -3.54
C GLN A 106 -0.91 10.08 -4.95
N GLU A 107 -1.88 10.76 -5.56
CA GLU A 107 -1.71 11.43 -6.85
C GLU A 107 -0.68 12.57 -6.80
N ASP A 108 -0.48 13.19 -5.64
CA ASP A 108 0.55 14.21 -5.43
C ASP A 108 1.97 13.62 -5.33
N LEU A 109 2.09 12.33 -4.98
CA LEU A 109 3.38 11.69 -4.78
C LEU A 109 3.93 11.07 -6.05
N VAL A 110 5.25 11.14 -6.22
CA VAL A 110 6.00 10.45 -7.26
C VAL A 110 7.13 9.66 -6.61
N PHE A 111 7.11 8.34 -6.79
CA PHE A 111 8.16 7.46 -6.29
C PHE A 111 9.22 7.27 -7.37
N LYS A 112 10.49 7.42 -7.00
CA LYS A 112 11.63 7.29 -7.90
C LYS A 112 12.72 6.44 -7.30
N VAL A 113 13.34 5.60 -8.10
CA VAL A 113 14.56 4.86 -7.74
C VAL A 113 15.70 5.44 -8.56
N THR A 114 16.53 6.30 -7.98
CA THR A 114 17.48 7.12 -8.76
C THR A 114 18.91 6.63 -8.71
N GLU A 115 19.29 5.98 -7.61
CA GLU A 115 20.69 5.65 -7.33
C GLU A 115 20.84 4.17 -7.01
N VAL A 116 22.00 3.62 -7.33
CA VAL A 116 22.44 2.30 -6.91
C VAL A 116 23.89 2.35 -6.44
N GLU A 117 24.14 1.85 -5.24
CA GLU A 117 25.44 1.84 -4.60
C GLU A 117 25.78 0.43 -4.10
N ILE A 118 27.06 0.12 -3.99
CA ILE A 118 27.51 -1.12 -3.36
C ILE A 118 27.93 -0.79 -1.93
N GLU A 119 27.14 -1.24 -0.97
CA GLU A 119 27.46 -1.14 0.44
C GLU A 119 28.21 -2.41 0.89
N THR A 120 29.23 -2.24 1.73
CA THR A 120 29.97 -3.35 2.34
C THR A 120 29.63 -3.39 3.82
N THR A 121 29.13 -4.53 4.31
CA THR A 121 28.81 -4.66 5.73
C THR A 121 30.09 -4.56 6.57
N MET A 122 30.23 -3.47 7.31
CA MET A 122 31.23 -3.34 8.36
C MET A 122 30.82 -4.25 9.51
N GLY A 123 31.65 -5.24 9.87
CA GLY A 123 31.34 -6.14 10.97
C GLY A 123 31.24 -5.37 12.29
N VAL A 124 30.06 -5.39 12.92
CA VAL A 124 29.87 -4.86 14.27
C VAL A 124 29.94 -6.04 15.24
N LEU A 125 30.87 -5.97 16.19
CA LEU A 125 30.94 -6.87 17.34
C LEU A 125 29.76 -6.51 18.26
N ASP A 126 28.87 -7.48 18.53
CA ASP A 126 27.61 -7.27 19.25
C ASP A 126 27.77 -6.59 20.62
N SER A 127 26.85 -5.69 20.96
CA SER A 127 26.48 -5.38 22.34
C SER A 127 24.96 -5.42 22.49
N PRO A 128 24.42 -6.02 23.57
CA PRO A 128 23.01 -6.36 23.66
C PRO A 128 22.19 -5.12 24.02
N THR A 129 21.22 -4.74 23.20
CA THR A 129 20.16 -3.81 23.63
C THR A 129 18.78 -4.34 23.28
N SER A 130 17.88 -3.99 24.19
CA SER A 130 16.59 -4.58 24.54
C SER A 130 15.53 -4.54 23.43
N LYS A 131 14.75 -5.62 23.37
CA LYS A 131 13.51 -5.75 22.59
C LYS A 131 12.44 -4.78 23.10
N SER A 132 11.97 -3.87 22.25
CA SER A 132 10.63 -3.26 22.37
C SER A 132 9.82 -3.61 21.12
N GLY A 133 8.64 -4.18 21.35
CA GLY A 133 7.80 -4.77 20.31
C GLY A 133 7.00 -3.73 19.53
N GLY A 134 7.24 -3.67 18.22
CA GLY A 134 6.35 -3.10 17.22
C GLY A 134 6.39 -4.00 15.99
N SER A 135 5.23 -4.46 15.51
CA SER A 135 5.08 -5.43 14.42
C SER A 135 5.79 -4.96 13.14
N HIS A 136 6.94 -5.59 12.87
CA HIS A 136 7.96 -5.21 11.92
C HIS A 136 7.59 -5.51 10.46
N PHE A 137 7.83 -4.54 9.56
CA PHE A 137 8.45 -4.84 8.26
C PHE A 137 9.83 -5.40 8.60
N ASN A 138 9.87 -6.68 8.95
CA ASN A 138 11.11 -7.36 9.29
C ASN A 138 11.86 -7.50 7.97
N SER A 139 12.69 -6.52 7.65
CA SER A 139 13.89 -6.81 6.87
C SER A 139 14.61 -7.83 7.72
N SER A 140 14.39 -9.11 7.43
CA SER A 140 15.05 -10.22 8.09
C SER A 140 16.52 -10.03 7.75
N ARG A 141 17.23 -9.30 8.62
CA ARG A 141 18.67 -9.19 8.60
C ARG A 141 19.17 -10.58 8.96
N SER A 142 19.19 -11.48 7.97
CA SER A 142 20.10 -12.61 7.95
C SER A 142 21.45 -12.04 8.35
N ALA A 143 22.10 -12.61 9.36
CA ALA A 143 23.41 -12.18 9.83
C ALA A 143 24.35 -12.08 8.62
N THR A 144 24.54 -10.86 8.11
CA THR A 144 25.39 -10.58 6.97
C THR A 144 26.81 -10.72 7.43
N LYS A 145 27.60 -11.55 6.73
CA LYS A 145 28.99 -11.74 7.11
C LYS A 145 29.74 -10.43 6.91
N ALA A 146 30.64 -10.08 7.82
CA ALA A 146 31.51 -8.93 7.66
C ALA A 146 32.23 -8.99 6.29
N GLY A 147 32.22 -7.88 5.55
CA GLY A 147 32.78 -7.81 4.19
C GLY A 147 31.84 -8.26 3.06
N GLU A 148 30.59 -8.66 3.36
CA GLU A 148 29.59 -8.95 2.32
C GLU A 148 29.21 -7.65 1.58
N LYS A 149 29.41 -7.67 0.26
CA LYS A 149 28.95 -6.60 -0.64
C LYS A 149 27.47 -6.76 -0.90
N THR A 150 26.73 -5.66 -0.96
CA THR A 150 25.32 -5.68 -1.36
C THR A 150 24.99 -4.45 -2.20
N ALA A 151 24.26 -4.64 -3.30
CA ALA A 151 23.70 -3.54 -4.06
C ALA A 151 22.47 -2.96 -3.35
N VAL A 152 22.49 -1.66 -3.10
CA VAL A 152 21.47 -0.89 -2.39
C VAL A 152 20.95 0.20 -3.32
N TYR A 153 19.64 0.40 -3.34
CA TYR A 153 18.94 1.32 -4.23
C TYR A 153 18.28 2.43 -3.40
N THR A 154 18.47 3.68 -3.79
CA THR A 154 17.84 4.82 -3.12
C THR A 154 16.47 5.11 -3.71
N VAL A 155 15.45 5.08 -2.87
CA VAL A 155 14.07 5.49 -3.19
C VAL A 155 13.88 6.93 -2.74
N TYR A 156 13.44 7.80 -3.65
CA TYR A 156 13.03 9.17 -3.39
C TYR A 156 11.52 9.33 -3.59
N VAL A 157 10.90 10.11 -2.71
CA VAL A 157 9.50 10.53 -2.85
C VAL A 157 9.47 12.03 -3.13
N HIS A 158 8.91 12.39 -4.26
CA HIS A 158 8.65 13.79 -4.60
C HIS A 158 7.19 14.13 -4.37
N SER A 159 6.92 15.32 -3.83
CA SER A 159 5.58 15.93 -3.84
C SER A 159 5.48 16.90 -5.02
N LYS A 160 4.45 16.73 -5.86
CA LYS A 160 4.17 17.63 -6.99
C LYS A 160 3.77 19.02 -6.50
N SER A 161 2.99 19.09 -5.42
CA SER A 161 2.50 20.34 -4.83
C SER A 161 3.55 21.10 -4.03
N ALA A 162 4.35 20.41 -3.21
CA ALA A 162 5.41 21.04 -2.42
C ALA A 162 6.69 21.31 -3.25
N GLY A 163 6.83 20.66 -4.41
CA GLY A 163 7.92 20.95 -5.36
C GLY A 163 9.29 20.47 -4.88
N GLY A 164 9.39 19.24 -4.38
CA GLY A 164 10.67 18.72 -3.88
C GLY A 164 10.61 17.29 -3.36
N VAL A 165 11.75 16.79 -2.87
CA VAL A 165 11.86 15.52 -2.17
C VAL A 165 11.30 15.68 -0.76
N ILE A 166 10.34 14.84 -0.39
CA ILE A 166 9.72 14.82 0.94
C ILE A 166 10.06 13.56 1.76
N GLY A 167 10.76 12.61 1.15
CA GLY A 167 11.16 11.36 1.79
C GLY A 167 12.23 10.66 0.98
N SER A 168 13.12 9.95 1.66
CA SER A 168 14.10 9.09 1.02
C SER A 168 14.46 7.91 1.91
N SER A 169 14.81 6.78 1.29
CA SER A 169 15.27 5.59 2.00
C SER A 169 16.08 4.68 1.09
N LYS A 170 16.84 3.76 1.68
CA LYS A 170 17.74 2.85 0.98
C LYS A 170 17.28 1.40 1.16
N HIS A 171 17.21 0.65 0.07
CA HIS A 171 16.68 -0.72 0.06
C HIS A 171 17.51 -1.67 -0.79
N ARG A 172 17.60 -2.92 -0.38
CA ARG A 172 18.14 -4.02 -1.18
C ARG A 172 17.06 -4.52 -2.12
N PHE A 173 17.46 -5.19 -3.21
CA PHE A 173 16.50 -5.79 -4.15
C PHE A 173 15.49 -6.74 -3.46
N SER A 174 15.90 -7.43 -2.39
CA SER A 174 15.01 -8.29 -1.60
C SER A 174 13.85 -7.53 -0.95
N ASP A 175 14.10 -6.31 -0.47
CA ASP A 175 13.09 -5.51 0.24
C ASP A 175 11.94 -5.11 -0.73
N PHE A 176 12.25 -4.82 -2.01
CA PHE A 176 11.24 -4.59 -3.05
C PHE A 176 10.38 -5.84 -3.32
N MET A 177 10.98 -7.03 -3.26
CA MET A 177 10.24 -8.29 -3.47
C MET A 177 9.31 -8.59 -2.29
N GLU A 178 9.72 -8.25 -1.07
CA GLU A 178 8.90 -8.34 0.14
C GLU A 178 7.72 -7.36 0.09
N LEU A 179 7.99 -6.11 -0.33
CA LEU A 179 6.93 -5.14 -0.61
C LEU A 179 5.94 -5.67 -1.64
N TYR A 180 6.41 -6.18 -2.78
CA TYR A 180 5.54 -6.75 -3.81
C TYR A 180 4.72 -7.94 -3.29
N SER A 181 5.32 -8.83 -2.49
CA SER A 181 4.62 -9.94 -1.84
C SER A 181 3.49 -9.45 -0.92
N THR A 182 3.76 -8.39 -0.15
CA THR A 182 2.78 -7.77 0.76
C THR A 182 1.62 -7.13 -0.02
N VAL A 183 1.90 -6.44 -1.11
CA VAL A 183 0.84 -5.90 -1.99
C VAL A 183 0.03 -7.04 -2.62
N ARG A 184 0.69 -8.10 -3.11
CA ARG A 184 -0.03 -9.26 -3.67
C ARG A 184 -0.88 -9.98 -2.64
N SER A 185 -0.48 -10.06 -1.38
CA SER A 185 -1.29 -10.70 -0.34
C SER A 185 -2.55 -9.88 0.01
N MET A 186 -2.45 -8.55 -0.02
CA MET A 186 -3.57 -7.65 0.27
C MET A 186 -4.59 -7.57 -0.87
N TRP A 187 -4.16 -7.53 -2.12
CA TRP A 187 -5.05 -7.31 -3.28
C TRP A 187 -5.14 -8.51 -4.23
N GLY A 188 -4.45 -9.63 -3.98
CA GLY A 188 -4.34 -10.77 -4.90
C GLY A 188 -5.66 -11.47 -5.22
N SER A 189 -6.67 -11.34 -4.36
CA SER A 189 -8.03 -11.84 -4.57
C SER A 189 -9.03 -10.77 -5.05
N SER A 190 -8.58 -9.54 -5.27
CA SER A 190 -9.43 -8.42 -5.71
C SER A 190 -9.46 -8.29 -7.24
N HIS A 191 -10.41 -7.52 -7.76
CA HIS A 191 -10.44 -7.15 -9.19
C HIS A 191 -9.18 -6.37 -9.62
N LEU A 192 -8.46 -5.75 -8.68
CA LEU A 192 -7.22 -5.03 -8.93
C LEU A 192 -5.99 -5.95 -9.05
N ALA A 193 -6.12 -7.26 -8.80
CA ALA A 193 -4.99 -8.19 -8.78
C ALA A 193 -4.17 -8.19 -10.07
N LYS A 194 -4.82 -7.96 -11.23
CA LYS A 194 -4.19 -7.88 -12.55
C LYS A 194 -3.47 -6.55 -12.80
N SER A 195 -3.80 -5.52 -12.03
CA SER A 195 -3.24 -4.17 -12.14
C SER A 195 -2.05 -3.94 -11.21
N ILE A 196 -1.68 -4.92 -10.39
CA ILE A 196 -0.51 -4.84 -9.53
C ILE A 196 0.74 -4.88 -10.42
N PRO A 197 1.61 -3.85 -10.40
CA PRO A 197 2.80 -3.83 -11.24
C PRO A 197 3.79 -4.92 -10.78
N PRO A 198 4.35 -5.72 -11.71
CA PRO A 198 5.39 -6.67 -11.36
C PRO A 198 6.73 -5.96 -11.16
N PRO A 199 7.56 -6.38 -10.19
CA PRO A 199 8.94 -5.92 -10.09
C PRO A 199 9.81 -6.55 -11.21
N PRO A 200 11.01 -6.01 -11.48
CA PRO A 200 11.94 -6.64 -12.41
C PRO A 200 12.30 -8.07 -11.95
N ALA A 201 12.50 -8.96 -12.93
CA ALA A 201 12.66 -10.38 -12.67
C ALA A 201 13.91 -10.70 -11.82
N LYS A 202 13.81 -11.77 -11.02
CA LYS A 202 14.97 -12.40 -10.37
C LYS A 202 15.79 -13.11 -11.44
N GLU A 203 17.00 -12.62 -11.70
CA GLU A 203 17.97 -13.34 -12.53
C GLU A 203 18.73 -14.41 -11.71
N LEU A 204 19.17 -15.48 -12.37
CA LEU A 204 19.83 -16.62 -11.73
C LEU A 204 21.23 -16.25 -11.25
N LYS A 205 21.53 -16.53 -9.98
CA LYS A 205 22.81 -16.18 -9.32
C LYS A 205 24.04 -16.81 -9.94
N LEU A 206 23.89 -17.96 -10.61
CA LEU A 206 25.02 -18.74 -11.13
C LEU A 206 25.55 -18.26 -12.47
N THR A 207 24.79 -17.41 -13.18
CA THR A 207 25.12 -16.99 -14.55
C THR A 207 25.26 -15.48 -14.71
N THR A 208 24.92 -14.69 -13.68
CA THR A 208 24.87 -13.23 -13.79
C THR A 208 25.75 -12.57 -12.72
N ASN A 209 26.67 -11.69 -13.15
CA ASN A 209 27.39 -10.80 -12.24
C ASN A 209 26.47 -9.67 -11.76
N HIS A 210 25.89 -9.86 -10.57
CA HIS A 210 24.96 -8.92 -9.95
C HIS A 210 25.56 -7.58 -9.49
N TYR A 211 26.89 -7.43 -9.57
CA TYR A 211 27.61 -6.19 -9.25
C TYR A 211 28.16 -5.50 -10.49
N SER A 212 27.89 -6.02 -11.69
CA SER A 212 28.25 -5.30 -12.91
C SER A 212 27.43 -4.01 -13.02
N PRO A 213 28.06 -2.88 -13.43
CA PRO A 213 27.35 -1.60 -13.56
C PRO A 213 26.11 -1.69 -14.46
N GLU A 214 26.22 -2.40 -15.58
CA GLU A 214 25.12 -2.60 -16.52
C GLU A 214 23.93 -3.34 -15.88
N PHE A 215 24.20 -4.40 -15.12
CA PHE A 215 23.17 -5.14 -14.42
C PHE A 215 22.48 -4.31 -13.35
N MET A 216 23.26 -3.59 -12.54
CA MET A 216 22.74 -2.73 -11.48
C MET A 216 21.88 -1.61 -12.06
N GLU A 217 22.30 -1.00 -13.16
CA GLU A 217 21.53 0.06 -13.82
C GLU A 217 20.26 -0.50 -14.48
N LYS A 218 20.33 -1.62 -15.19
CA LYS A 218 19.14 -2.31 -15.73
C LYS A 218 18.13 -2.61 -14.63
N ARG A 219 18.61 -3.11 -13.49
CA ARG A 219 17.76 -3.39 -12.33
C ARG A 219 17.20 -2.11 -11.70
N ARG A 220 18.02 -1.07 -11.52
CA ARG A 220 17.60 0.24 -11.00
C ARG A 220 16.49 0.83 -11.87
N ALA A 221 16.65 0.81 -13.20
CA ALA A 221 15.64 1.27 -14.14
C ALA A 221 14.33 0.47 -14.03
N GLY A 222 14.41 -0.86 -13.93
CA GLY A 222 13.22 -1.70 -13.72
C GLY A 222 12.54 -1.46 -12.36
N LEU A 223 13.32 -1.18 -11.32
CA LEU A 223 12.79 -0.80 -10.01
C LEU A 223 12.16 0.59 -10.03
N ASP A 224 12.71 1.55 -10.78
CA ASP A 224 12.11 2.88 -10.98
C ASP A 224 10.75 2.78 -11.67
N GLU A 225 10.66 1.96 -12.74
CA GLU A 225 9.39 1.70 -13.42
C GLU A 225 8.37 1.02 -12.49
N PHE A 226 8.81 0.01 -11.73
CA PHE A 226 7.98 -0.68 -10.75
C PHE A 226 7.44 0.28 -9.68
N MET A 227 8.31 1.08 -9.05
CA MET A 227 7.92 2.02 -8.01
C MET A 227 7.06 3.15 -8.54
N GLY A 228 7.33 3.66 -9.74
CA GLY A 228 6.50 4.67 -10.39
C GLY A 228 5.09 4.17 -10.67
N LYS A 229 4.94 2.92 -11.15
CA LYS A 229 3.61 2.29 -11.31
C LYS A 229 2.95 2.01 -9.97
N LEU A 230 3.72 1.55 -8.99
CA LEU A 230 3.20 1.21 -7.67
C LEU A 230 2.72 2.46 -6.91
N GLY A 231 3.39 3.60 -7.07
CA GLY A 231 2.93 4.89 -6.55
C GLY A 231 1.56 5.30 -7.10
N ASN A 232 1.21 4.84 -8.31
CA ASN A 232 -0.11 5.06 -8.92
C ASN A 232 -1.10 3.91 -8.64
N PHE A 233 -0.71 2.86 -7.90
CA PHE A 233 -1.60 1.76 -7.58
C PHE A 233 -2.57 2.13 -6.44
N PRO A 234 -3.90 2.02 -6.62
CA PRO A 234 -4.88 2.47 -5.63
C PRO A 234 -4.64 1.93 -4.21
N GLY A 235 -4.46 2.83 -3.24
CA GLY A 235 -4.35 2.45 -1.83
C GLY A 235 -2.98 1.93 -1.42
N VAL A 236 -1.94 2.10 -2.24
CA VAL A 236 -0.55 1.72 -1.91
C VAL A 236 -0.09 2.31 -0.58
N LEU A 237 -0.51 3.55 -0.24
CA LEU A 237 -0.15 4.20 1.02
C LEU A 237 -0.75 3.54 2.27
N SER A 238 -1.66 2.58 2.10
CA SER A 238 -2.23 1.77 3.18
C SER A 238 -1.49 0.44 3.39
N VAL A 239 -0.52 0.12 2.54
CA VAL A 239 0.32 -1.08 2.68
C VAL A 239 1.11 -0.99 4.00
N PRO A 240 1.09 -2.01 4.86
CA PRO A 240 1.91 -2.04 6.07
C PRO A 240 3.38 -1.83 5.74
N GLY A 241 4.04 -0.91 6.45
CA GLY A 241 5.46 -0.59 6.26
C GLY A 241 5.78 0.33 5.07
N ILE A 242 4.81 0.71 4.22
CA ILE A 242 5.10 1.53 3.04
C ILE A 242 5.73 2.88 3.36
N GLN A 243 5.29 3.52 4.45
CA GLN A 243 5.80 4.84 4.85
C GLN A 243 7.27 4.77 5.32
N GLU A 244 7.68 3.64 5.90
CA GLU A 244 9.09 3.37 6.23
C GLU A 244 9.87 3.07 4.95
N PHE A 245 9.27 2.26 4.07
CA PHE A 245 9.86 1.91 2.78
C PHE A 245 10.08 3.12 1.86
N ILE A 246 9.27 4.17 1.97
CA ILE A 246 9.44 5.37 1.16
C ILE A 246 10.06 6.55 1.94
N GLY A 247 10.39 6.35 3.22
CA GLY A 247 11.09 7.33 4.05
C GLY A 247 10.26 8.56 4.45
N THR A 248 8.94 8.41 4.59
CA THR A 248 8.01 9.49 4.97
C THR A 248 7.54 9.40 6.42
N ASN A 249 8.05 8.44 7.20
CA ASN A 249 7.81 8.30 8.65
C ASN A 249 8.64 9.25 9.53
N SER A 250 9.54 10.06 8.95
CA SER A 250 10.59 10.79 9.68
C SER A 250 10.45 12.31 9.61
N VAL A 251 9.21 12.83 9.56
CA VAL A 251 8.93 14.27 9.68
C VAL A 251 8.13 14.55 10.94
#